data_AF-A0A5E7TU24-F1
#
_entry.id   AF-A0A5E7TU24-F1
#
_cell.length_a   1.000
_cell.length_b   1.000
_cell.length_c   1.000
_cell.angle_alpha   90.00
_cell.angle_beta   90.00
_cell.angle_gamma   90.00
#
_symmetry.space_group_name_H-M   'P 1'
#
loop_
_entity.id
_entity.type
_entity.pdbx_description
1 polymer ?
#
loop_
_entity_poly.entity_id
_entity_poly.type
_entity_poly.pdbx_seq_one_letter_code
_entity_poly.pdbx_strand_id
1 'polypeptide(L)'
;MLATTNGELDVLLALAFAVAQKTFIVNGGALSYEAQFVNAVITAKAPVKGRLNFEWFGAWENVIGKMREVTSRTKKDEDTGEFKKHRVPGWSFDDEKGLGIKVWATFKGEDEPRILEPLLTQVRTRNSTLWAEDPKQQIAYLVTKKWARLFCPDVILGVYTPDEFEDSYGGEIDITPAKQA
;
A
#
# COMPACT_ATOMS: atom_id res chain seq x y z
N MET A 1 10.31 6.82 -39.68
CA MET A 1 8.87 7.00 -39.37
C MET A 1 8.33 5.62 -39.03
N LEU A 2 8.32 5.25 -37.75
CA LEU A 2 7.82 3.95 -37.30
C LEU A 2 6.29 4.05 -37.25
N ALA A 3 5.62 3.44 -38.22
CA ALA A 3 4.18 3.27 -38.20
C ALA A 3 3.86 2.22 -37.13
N THR A 4 3.51 2.65 -35.92
CA THR A 4 2.86 1.79 -34.94
C THR A 4 1.54 1.33 -35.53
N THR A 5 1.35 0.02 -35.65
CA THR A 5 0.10 -0.52 -36.21
C THR A 5 -1.08 -0.17 -35.30
N ASN A 6 -2.29 0.01 -35.83
CA ASN A 6 -3.46 0.43 -35.04
C ASN A 6 -3.71 -0.45 -33.79
N GLY A 7 -3.34 -1.74 -33.86
CA GLY A 7 -3.43 -2.65 -32.70
C GLY A 7 -2.42 -2.37 -31.59
N GLU A 8 -1.24 -1.84 -31.88
CA GLU A 8 -0.26 -1.44 -30.85
C GLU A 8 -0.70 -0.16 -30.13
N LEU A 9 -1.34 0.77 -30.85
CA LEU A 9 -1.92 1.98 -30.27
C LEU A 9 -3.09 1.66 -29.33
N ASP A 10 -3.95 0.71 -29.68
CA ASP A 10 -5.06 0.26 -28.82
C ASP A 10 -4.55 -0.39 -27.53
N VAL A 11 -3.50 -1.20 -27.61
CA VAL A 11 -2.88 -1.83 -26.42
C VAL A 11 -2.20 -0.78 -25.54
N LEU A 12 -1.50 0.19 -26.12
CA LEU A 12 -0.86 1.29 -25.38
C LEU A 12 -1.90 2.17 -24.68
N LEU A 13 -3.02 2.46 -25.34
CA LEU A 13 -4.12 3.24 -24.78
C LEU A 13 -4.83 2.48 -23.65
N ALA A 14 -5.08 1.18 -23.83
CA ALA A 14 -5.67 0.32 -22.80
C ALA A 14 -4.77 0.23 -21.55
N LEU A 15 -3.44 0.12 -21.74
CA LEU A 15 -2.48 0.13 -20.64
C LEU A 15 -2.46 1.48 -19.91
N ALA A 16 -2.48 2.59 -20.64
CA ALA A 16 -2.53 3.93 -20.04
C ALA A 16 -3.83 4.13 -19.22
N PHE A 17 -4.97 3.65 -19.72
CA PHE A 17 -6.23 3.71 -19.01
C PHE A 17 -6.24 2.83 -17.74
N ALA A 18 -5.68 1.61 -17.82
CA ALA A 18 -5.53 0.72 -16.67
C ALA A 18 -4.63 1.33 -15.58
N VAL A 19 -3.57 2.06 -15.97
CA VAL A 19 -2.72 2.81 -15.03
C VAL A 19 -3.49 3.97 -14.40
N ALA A 20 -4.23 4.74 -15.19
CA ALA A 20 -5.04 5.85 -14.69
C ALA A 20 -6.08 5.40 -13.65
N GLN A 21 -6.71 4.24 -13.85
CA GLN A 21 -7.64 3.64 -12.88
C GLN A 21 -6.99 3.24 -11.54
N LYS A 22 -5.67 3.09 -11.52
CA LYS A 22 -4.88 2.70 -10.35
C LYS A 22 -4.11 3.86 -9.75
N THR A 23 -4.55 5.07 -10.04
CA THR A 23 -3.93 6.33 -9.64
C THR A 23 -4.93 7.19 -8.87
N PHE A 24 -4.48 7.83 -7.79
CA PHE A 24 -5.29 8.69 -6.94
C PHE A 24 -4.56 10.00 -6.69
N ILE A 25 -5.32 11.08 -6.54
CA ILE A 25 -4.78 12.36 -6.06
C ILE A 25 -4.98 12.36 -4.55
N VAL A 26 -3.89 12.51 -3.81
CA VAL A 26 -3.93 12.64 -2.35
C VAL A 26 -3.92 14.11 -1.94
N ASN A 27 -4.18 14.39 -0.66
CA ASN A 27 -4.11 15.75 -0.10
C ASN A 27 -2.80 16.43 -0.49
N GLY A 28 -2.86 17.68 -0.93
CA GLY A 28 -1.71 18.42 -1.47
C GLY A 28 -1.46 18.23 -2.98
N GLY A 29 -2.33 17.52 -3.71
CA GLY A 29 -2.31 17.45 -5.18
C GLY A 29 -1.27 16.49 -5.77
N ALA A 30 -0.57 15.73 -4.92
CA ALA A 30 0.40 14.73 -5.37
C ALA A 30 -0.28 13.48 -5.95
N LEU A 31 0.35 12.90 -6.97
CA LEU A 31 -0.13 11.69 -7.63
C LEU A 31 0.36 10.44 -6.89
N SER A 32 -0.58 9.59 -6.49
CA SER A 32 -0.34 8.31 -5.80
C SER A 32 -0.79 7.13 -6.65
N TYR A 33 -0.14 5.98 -6.47
CA TYR A 33 -0.43 4.76 -7.22
C TYR A 33 -0.75 3.59 -6.28
N GLU A 34 -1.59 2.67 -6.73
CA GLU A 34 -1.84 1.44 -5.96
C GLU A 34 -0.60 0.53 -5.92
N ALA A 35 -0.49 -0.25 -4.85
CA ALA A 35 0.55 -1.28 -4.74
C ALA A 35 0.50 -2.32 -5.87
N GLN A 36 -0.68 -2.58 -6.45
CA GLN A 36 -0.82 -3.45 -7.62
C GLN A 36 -0.07 -2.89 -8.84
N PHE A 37 -0.13 -1.57 -9.06
CA PHE A 37 0.64 -0.90 -10.10
C PHE A 37 2.14 -1.01 -9.82
N VAL A 38 2.57 -0.73 -8.59
CA VAL A 38 3.99 -0.84 -8.20
C VAL A 38 4.52 -2.25 -8.45
N ASN A 39 3.78 -3.29 -8.06
CA ASN A 39 4.16 -4.67 -8.30
C ASN A 39 4.26 -5.01 -9.81
N ALA A 40 3.34 -4.48 -10.62
CA ALA A 40 3.36 -4.66 -12.07
C ALA A 40 4.59 -3.98 -12.70
N VAL A 41 4.94 -2.77 -12.25
CA VAL A 41 6.14 -2.05 -12.73
C VAL A 41 7.41 -2.82 -12.37
N ILE A 42 7.55 -3.29 -11.14
CA ILE A 42 8.70 -4.11 -10.71
C ILE A 42 8.79 -5.36 -11.58
N THR A 43 7.69 -6.09 -11.74
CA THR A 43 7.65 -7.32 -12.55
C THR A 43 8.06 -7.06 -13.99
N ALA A 44 7.69 -5.92 -14.56
CA ALA A 44 7.95 -5.59 -15.95
C ALA A 44 9.36 -5.00 -16.20
N LYS A 45 9.92 -4.28 -15.23
CA LYS A 45 11.10 -3.42 -15.43
C LYS A 45 12.29 -3.75 -14.56
N ALA A 46 12.10 -4.36 -13.39
CA ALA A 46 13.22 -4.72 -12.53
C ALA A 46 14.05 -5.84 -13.18
N PRO A 47 15.39 -5.81 -13.07
CA PRO A 47 16.26 -6.84 -13.61
C PRO A 47 16.27 -8.11 -12.72
N VAL A 48 15.09 -8.62 -12.35
CA VAL A 48 14.91 -9.80 -11.50
C VAL A 48 14.66 -11.07 -12.32
N LYS A 49 15.03 -12.21 -11.77
CA LYS A 49 14.69 -13.56 -12.25
C LYS A 49 13.25 -13.85 -11.81
N GLY A 50 12.26 -13.53 -12.66
CA GLY A 50 10.85 -13.83 -12.41
C GLY A 50 10.10 -12.70 -11.68
N ARG A 51 9.43 -13.04 -10.57
CA ARG A 51 8.58 -12.12 -9.79
C ARG A 51 9.04 -12.08 -8.33
N LEU A 52 8.53 -11.10 -7.58
CA LEU A 52 8.67 -11.09 -6.13
C LEU A 52 7.98 -12.32 -5.53
N ASN A 53 8.63 -12.93 -4.56
CA ASN A 53 8.13 -14.05 -3.79
C ASN A 53 7.82 -13.59 -2.37
N PHE A 54 6.86 -14.25 -1.72
CA PHE A 54 6.37 -13.87 -0.41
C PHE A 54 6.18 -15.11 0.47
N GLU A 55 6.53 -14.98 1.74
CA GLU A 55 6.29 -16.00 2.76
C GLU A 55 5.91 -15.30 4.07
N TRP A 56 4.73 -15.62 4.61
CA TRP A 56 4.28 -15.07 5.89
C TRP A 56 4.73 -15.99 7.02
N PHE A 57 5.31 -15.41 8.07
CA PHE A 57 5.80 -16.14 9.23
C PHE A 57 5.17 -15.60 10.52
N GLY A 58 5.20 -16.42 11.58
CA GLY A 58 4.56 -16.14 12.87
C GLY A 58 3.12 -16.63 12.94
N ALA A 59 2.50 -16.46 14.12
CA ALA A 59 1.18 -16.97 14.45
C ALA A 59 0.04 -16.07 13.91
N TRP A 60 -0.13 -16.04 12.59
CA TRP A 60 -1.13 -15.21 11.90
C TRP A 60 -2.59 -15.54 12.28
N GLU A 61 -2.85 -16.73 12.80
CA GLU A 61 -4.12 -17.13 13.42
C GLU A 61 -4.54 -16.24 14.60
N ASN A 62 -3.58 -15.51 15.20
CA ASN A 62 -3.88 -14.56 16.27
C ASN A 62 -4.50 -13.25 15.77
N VAL A 63 -4.46 -12.99 14.47
CA VAL A 63 -4.89 -11.74 13.83
C VAL A 63 -5.99 -12.01 12.80
N ILE A 64 -5.81 -13.01 11.93
CA ILE A 64 -6.73 -13.26 10.81
C ILE A 64 -8.13 -13.59 11.31
N GLY A 65 -9.13 -12.89 10.74
CA GLY A 65 -10.55 -13.14 11.00
C GLY A 65 -11.05 -12.65 12.36
N LYS A 66 -10.18 -12.11 13.22
CA LYS A 66 -10.58 -11.56 14.51
C LYS A 66 -11.08 -10.13 14.33
N MET A 67 -12.39 -9.96 14.29
CA MET A 67 -13.05 -8.67 14.18
C MET A 67 -14.00 -8.47 15.35
N ARG A 68 -14.09 -7.25 15.86
CA ARG A 68 -15.11 -6.87 16.83
C ARG A 68 -15.96 -5.72 16.30
N GLU A 69 -17.24 -5.74 16.61
CA GLU A 69 -18.14 -4.63 16.31
C GLU A 69 -18.04 -3.59 17.41
N VAL A 70 -17.83 -2.33 17.02
CA VAL A 70 -17.84 -1.20 17.93
C VAL A 70 -18.91 -0.22 17.45
N THR A 71 -19.77 0.17 18.38
CA THR A 71 -20.76 1.23 18.16
C THR A 71 -20.03 2.57 18.20
N SER A 72 -20.15 3.37 17.14
CA SER A 72 -19.58 4.72 17.07
C SER A 72 -20.16 5.57 18.20
N ARG A 73 -19.34 6.36 18.88
CA ARG A 73 -19.84 7.29 19.91
C ARG A 73 -20.32 8.62 19.32
N THR A 74 -20.04 8.86 18.04
CA THR A 74 -20.11 10.21 17.45
C THR A 74 -20.95 10.24 16.19
N LYS A 75 -20.95 9.16 15.39
CA LYS A 75 -21.72 9.09 14.16
C LYS A 75 -23.02 8.35 14.39
N LYS A 76 -24.12 9.06 14.24
CA LYS A 76 -25.46 8.47 14.18
C LYS A 76 -25.85 8.22 12.74
N ASP A 77 -26.68 7.22 12.56
CA ASP A 77 -27.37 6.93 11.33
C ASP A 77 -28.51 7.93 11.15
N GLU A 78 -28.60 8.56 9.97
CA GLU A 78 -29.54 9.66 9.71
C GLU A 78 -30.99 9.18 9.63
N ASP A 79 -31.19 7.90 9.27
CA ASP A 79 -32.52 7.31 9.09
C ASP A 79 -33.07 6.71 10.40
N THR A 80 -32.21 6.13 11.24
CA THR A 80 -32.62 5.43 12.47
C THR A 80 -32.31 6.19 13.76
N GLY A 81 -31.46 7.22 13.72
CA GLY A 81 -31.01 7.96 14.91
C GLY A 81 -30.11 7.15 15.86
N GLU A 82 -29.84 5.88 15.55
CA GLU A 82 -28.94 5.00 16.28
C GLU A 82 -27.48 5.28 15.93
N PHE A 83 -26.57 4.88 16.81
CA PHE A 83 -25.14 5.03 16.56
C PHE A 83 -24.63 4.00 15.54
N LYS A 84 -23.86 4.44 14.53
CA LYS A 84 -23.33 3.57 13.47
C LYS A 84 -22.39 2.51 14.05
N LYS A 85 -22.63 1.24 13.73
CA LYS A 85 -21.73 0.12 14.06
C LYS A 85 -20.64 0.05 12.99
N HIS A 86 -19.39 -0.13 13.42
CA HIS A 86 -18.27 -0.37 12.52
C HIS A 86 -17.43 -1.54 13.04
N ARG A 87 -16.86 -2.32 12.11
CA ARG A 87 -15.99 -3.44 12.43
C ARG A 87 -14.56 -2.93 12.56
N VAL A 88 -13.91 -3.28 13.66
CA VAL A 88 -12.51 -2.94 13.94
C VAL A 88 -11.72 -4.22 14.22
N PRO A 89 -10.38 -4.18 14.12
CA PRO A 89 -9.54 -5.29 14.54
C PRO A 89 -9.92 -5.78 15.95
N GLY A 90 -10.13 -7.08 16.06
CA GLY A 90 -10.41 -7.79 17.32
C GLY A 90 -9.16 -8.28 18.03
N TRP A 91 -7.97 -7.92 17.54
CA TRP A 91 -6.67 -8.25 18.12
C TRP A 91 -5.98 -7.00 18.68
N SER A 92 -4.97 -7.23 19.51
CA SER A 92 -4.13 -6.20 20.13
C SER A 92 -2.73 -6.17 19.51
N PHE A 93 -1.94 -5.16 19.86
CA PHE A 93 -0.54 -5.09 19.41
C PHE A 93 0.32 -6.28 19.91
N ASP A 94 -0.03 -6.87 21.06
CA ASP A 94 0.68 -8.04 21.57
C ASP A 94 0.46 -9.29 20.70
N ASP A 95 -0.73 -9.42 20.10
CA ASP A 95 -1.06 -10.51 19.17
C ASP A 95 -0.25 -10.44 17.86
N GLU A 96 0.34 -9.28 17.55
CA GLU A 96 1.14 -9.05 16.35
C GLU A 96 2.63 -9.39 16.53
N LYS A 97 3.07 -9.63 17.78
CA LYS A 97 4.48 -9.91 18.07
C LYS A 97 4.95 -11.18 17.35
N GLY A 98 6.02 -11.04 16.58
CA GLY A 98 6.60 -12.14 15.80
C GLY A 98 5.89 -12.44 14.48
N LEU A 99 4.79 -11.74 14.15
CA LEU A 99 4.17 -11.84 12.83
C LEU A 99 4.94 -10.97 11.85
N GLY A 100 5.20 -11.51 10.67
CA GLY A 100 5.87 -10.78 9.62
C GLY A 100 5.70 -11.44 8.26
N ILE A 101 6.34 -10.82 7.28
CA ILE A 101 6.39 -11.30 5.92
C ILE A 101 7.84 -11.24 5.44
N LYS A 102 8.28 -12.26 4.75
CA LYS A 102 9.51 -12.30 3.98
C LYS A 102 9.16 -12.02 2.53
N VAL A 103 9.83 -11.06 1.90
CA VAL A 103 9.77 -10.80 0.46
C VAL A 103 11.15 -10.92 -0.16
N TRP A 104 11.24 -11.52 -1.34
CA TRP A 104 12.51 -11.64 -2.04
C TRP A 104 12.39 -11.78 -3.55
N ALA A 105 13.46 -11.38 -4.23
CA ALA A 105 13.72 -11.75 -5.62
C ALA A 105 15.24 -11.82 -5.87
N THR A 106 15.64 -12.63 -6.84
CA THR A 106 17.03 -12.76 -7.27
C THR A 106 17.26 -11.90 -8.51
N PHE A 107 18.31 -11.10 -8.54
CA PHE A 107 18.64 -10.30 -9.72
C PHE A 107 19.28 -11.17 -10.81
N LYS A 108 19.15 -10.73 -12.07
CA LYS A 108 19.87 -11.33 -13.19
C LYS A 108 21.37 -11.12 -12.97
N GLY A 109 22.13 -12.21 -13.00
CA GLY A 109 23.57 -12.19 -12.70
C GLY A 109 23.93 -12.36 -11.22
N GLU A 110 22.96 -12.37 -10.31
CA GLU A 110 23.18 -12.70 -8.89
C GLU A 110 22.73 -14.14 -8.61
N ASP A 111 23.44 -14.84 -7.71
CA ASP A 111 23.07 -16.19 -7.26
C ASP A 111 22.22 -16.14 -5.99
N GLU A 112 22.47 -15.17 -5.12
CA GLU A 112 21.73 -14.99 -3.88
C GLU A 112 20.53 -14.04 -4.05
N PRO A 113 19.37 -14.34 -3.44
CA PRO A 113 18.23 -13.45 -3.46
C PRO A 113 18.42 -12.24 -2.53
N ARG A 114 17.87 -11.09 -2.91
CA ARG A 114 17.74 -9.95 -2.02
C ARG A 114 16.45 -10.07 -1.21
N ILE A 115 16.57 -10.09 0.11
CA ILE A 115 15.49 -10.43 1.05
C ILE A 115 15.15 -9.21 1.91
N LEU A 116 13.87 -9.04 2.23
CA LEU A 116 13.39 -8.10 3.25
C LEU A 116 12.32 -8.79 4.13
N GLU A 117 12.46 -8.67 5.45
CA GLU A 117 11.62 -9.38 6.44
C GLU A 117 10.99 -8.41 7.47
N PRO A 118 10.07 -7.51 7.08
CA PRO A 118 9.43 -6.64 8.06
C PRO A 118 8.48 -7.41 8.96
N LEU A 119 8.43 -6.96 10.22
CA LEU A 119 7.41 -7.38 11.16
C LEU A 119 6.14 -6.54 10.99
N LEU A 120 4.98 -7.14 11.26
CA LEU A 120 3.70 -6.42 11.28
C LEU A 120 3.73 -5.27 12.30
N THR A 121 4.40 -5.48 13.43
CA THR A 121 4.61 -4.45 14.48
C THR A 121 5.43 -3.23 14.01
N GLN A 122 6.19 -3.35 12.92
CA GLN A 122 6.93 -2.23 12.32
C GLN A 122 6.07 -1.40 11.34
N VAL A 123 4.85 -1.85 11.03
CA VAL A 123 3.91 -1.12 10.17
C VAL A 123 3.19 -0.07 11.00
N ARG A 124 3.54 1.21 10.77
CA ARG A 124 2.91 2.35 11.44
C ARG A 124 1.61 2.78 10.78
N THR A 125 1.64 3.03 9.48
CA THR A 125 0.50 3.56 8.72
C THR A 125 -0.47 2.44 8.33
N ARG A 126 -1.72 2.52 8.81
CA ARG A 126 -2.78 1.51 8.58
C ARG A 126 -4.13 2.17 8.32
N ASN A 127 -4.18 3.06 7.35
CA ASN A 127 -5.31 3.99 7.16
C ASN A 127 -6.53 3.34 6.44
N SER A 128 -6.53 2.02 6.27
CA SER A 128 -7.60 1.26 5.63
C SER A 128 -8.21 0.23 6.58
N THR A 129 -9.54 0.10 6.57
CA THR A 129 -10.26 -0.99 7.26
C THR A 129 -9.84 -2.37 6.74
N LEU A 130 -9.27 -2.45 5.54
CA LEU A 130 -8.72 -3.67 4.98
C LEU A 130 -7.53 -4.22 5.79
N TRP A 131 -6.85 -3.42 6.62
CA TRP A 131 -5.86 -3.94 7.57
C TRP A 131 -6.49 -4.84 8.62
N ALA A 132 -7.79 -4.66 8.89
CA ALA A 132 -8.57 -5.51 9.78
C ALA A 132 -9.09 -6.77 9.05
N GLU A 133 -9.56 -6.59 7.81
CA GLU A 133 -10.21 -7.65 7.02
C GLU A 133 -9.23 -8.59 6.33
N ASP A 134 -8.16 -8.05 5.74
CA ASP A 134 -7.13 -8.79 5.00
C ASP A 134 -5.71 -8.24 5.30
N PRO A 135 -5.21 -8.45 6.53
CA PRO A 135 -3.91 -7.93 6.96
C PRO A 135 -2.74 -8.52 6.16
N LYS A 136 -2.87 -9.76 5.66
CA LYS A 136 -1.81 -10.43 4.89
C LYS A 136 -1.59 -9.78 3.53
N GLN A 137 -2.67 -9.42 2.84
CA GLN A 137 -2.57 -8.70 1.58
C GLN A 137 -2.04 -7.28 1.79
N GLN A 138 -2.52 -6.58 2.83
CA GLN A 138 -2.07 -5.21 3.13
C GLN A 138 -0.55 -5.13 3.42
N ILE A 139 -0.01 -6.05 4.23
CA ILE A 139 1.43 -6.07 4.50
C ILE A 139 2.25 -6.47 3.27
N ALA A 140 1.72 -7.34 2.39
CA ALA A 140 2.37 -7.70 1.14
C ALA A 140 2.50 -6.50 0.19
N TYR A 141 1.45 -5.68 0.10
CA TYR A 141 1.46 -4.43 -0.66
C TYR A 141 2.47 -3.44 -0.10
N LEU A 142 2.50 -3.27 1.22
CA LEU A 142 3.47 -2.39 1.87
C LEU A 142 4.91 -2.84 1.62
N VAL A 143 5.21 -4.13 1.82
CA VAL A 143 6.59 -4.62 1.71
C VAL A 143 7.09 -4.63 0.27
N THR A 144 6.21 -4.85 -0.71
CA THR A 144 6.55 -4.76 -2.14
C THR A 144 7.21 -3.42 -2.45
N LYS A 145 6.63 -2.33 -1.94
CA LYS A 145 7.12 -0.97 -2.15
C LYS A 145 8.43 -0.75 -1.39
N LYS A 146 8.53 -1.20 -0.13
CA LYS A 146 9.77 -1.08 0.65
C LYS A 146 10.94 -1.83 0.00
N TRP A 147 10.69 -3.04 -0.49
CA TRP A 147 11.70 -3.83 -1.21
C TRP A 147 12.15 -3.11 -2.49
N ALA A 148 11.20 -2.58 -3.27
CA ALA A 148 11.53 -1.83 -4.48
C ALA A 148 12.26 -0.52 -4.20
N ARG A 149 11.89 0.22 -3.16
CA ARG A 149 12.64 1.42 -2.71
C ARG A 149 14.08 1.10 -2.37
N LEU A 150 14.31 -0.06 -1.75
CA LEU A 150 15.63 -0.46 -1.31
C LEU A 150 16.49 -1.02 -2.45
N PHE A 151 15.92 -1.82 -3.36
CA PHE A 151 16.70 -2.58 -4.35
C PHE A 151 16.47 -2.21 -5.81
N CYS A 152 15.38 -1.50 -6.13
CA CYS A 152 15.06 -1.00 -7.47
C CYS A 152 14.58 0.47 -7.45
N PRO A 153 15.28 1.39 -6.76
CA PRO A 153 14.84 2.78 -6.63
C PRO A 153 14.73 3.49 -8.00
N ASP A 154 15.56 3.11 -8.96
CA ASP A 154 15.56 3.57 -10.34
C ASP A 154 14.33 3.13 -11.15
N VAL A 155 13.70 2.02 -10.75
CA VAL A 155 12.50 1.48 -11.41
C VAL A 155 11.25 2.21 -10.97
N ILE A 156 11.16 2.59 -9.69
CA ILE A 156 9.96 3.23 -9.13
C ILE A 156 10.10 4.74 -8.96
N LEU A 157 11.32 5.30 -8.86
CA LEU A 157 11.58 6.75 -8.77
C LEU A 157 10.60 7.49 -7.83
N GLY A 158 9.96 8.56 -8.32
CA GLY A 158 8.95 9.35 -7.62
C GLY A 158 7.53 8.77 -7.68
N VAL A 159 7.36 7.47 -7.98
CA VAL A 159 6.09 6.77 -7.77
C VAL A 159 5.89 6.63 -6.28
N TYR A 160 4.87 7.29 -5.76
CA TYR A 160 4.45 7.19 -4.37
C TYR A 160 3.11 6.48 -4.29
N THR A 161 2.83 5.94 -3.11
CA THR A 161 1.56 5.27 -2.80
C THR A 161 0.82 6.01 -1.71
N PRO A 162 -0.52 5.88 -1.61
CA PRO A 162 -1.30 6.74 -0.73
C PRO A 162 -0.84 6.72 0.73
N ASP A 163 -0.40 5.58 1.24
CA ASP A 163 0.09 5.43 2.61
C ASP A 163 1.50 6.00 2.86
N GLU A 164 2.22 6.45 1.83
CA GLU A 164 3.51 7.14 1.97
C GLU A 164 3.36 8.66 2.17
N PHE A 165 2.17 9.23 1.95
CA PHE A 165 1.95 10.68 2.04
C PHE A 165 1.49 11.17 3.42
N GLU A 166 0.95 10.27 4.25
CA GLU A 166 0.57 10.61 5.63
C GLU A 166 1.65 10.10 6.59
N ASP A 167 2.71 10.91 6.71
CA ASP A 167 3.65 11.03 7.84
C ASP A 167 4.84 11.97 7.51
N SER A 168 4.95 12.47 6.27
CA SER A 168 5.98 13.45 5.88
C SER A 168 5.42 14.88 5.91
N TYR A 169 5.86 15.63 6.93
CA TYR A 169 5.54 17.03 7.23
C TYR A 169 4.21 17.23 7.95
N GLY A 170 4.26 17.96 9.07
CA GLY A 170 3.07 18.38 9.81
C GLY A 170 2.00 18.88 8.85
N GLY A 171 0.74 18.52 9.14
CA GLY A 171 -0.39 18.87 8.29
C GLY A 171 -0.38 20.33 7.86
N GLU A 172 -1.06 20.64 6.76
CA GLU A 172 -1.16 21.98 6.17
C GLU A 172 -1.15 23.07 7.26
N ILE A 173 -0.04 23.81 7.34
CA ILE A 173 0.07 24.95 8.24
C ILE A 173 -0.75 26.04 7.57
N ASP A 174 -1.86 26.41 8.19
CA ASP A 174 -2.61 27.59 7.78
C ASP A 174 -1.72 28.83 8.00
N ILE A 175 -1.21 29.39 6.91
CA ILE A 175 -0.41 30.62 6.88
C ILE A 175 -1.27 31.87 6.72
N THR A 176 -2.60 31.76 6.81
CA THR A 176 -3.50 32.91 6.75
C THR A 176 -3.12 33.89 7.85
N PRO A 177 -2.72 35.13 7.52
CA PRO A 177 -2.35 36.11 8.52
C PRO A 177 -3.52 36.32 9.50
N ALA A 178 -3.25 36.20 10.79
CA ALA A 178 -4.25 36.51 11.81
C ALA A 178 -4.75 37.94 11.58
N LYS A 179 -6.06 38.09 11.41
CA LYS A 179 -6.71 39.40 11.24
C LYS A 179 -6.41 40.21 12.50
N GLN A 180 -5.58 41.23 12.38
CA GLN A 180 -5.30 42.15 13.50
C GLN A 180 -6.62 42.78 13.92
N ALA A 181 -6.92 42.69 15.23
CA ALA A 181 -8.11 43.23 15.85
C ALA A 181 -8.07 44.76 15.93
#